data_AF-A0A5R2MTZ4-F1
#
_entry.id   AF-A0A5R2MTZ4-F1
#
_cell.length_a   1.000
_cell.length_b   1.000
_cell.length_c   1.000
_cell.angle_alpha   90.00
_cell.angle_beta   90.00
_cell.angle_gamma   90.00
#
_symmetry.space_group_name_H-M   'P 1'
#
loop_
_entity.id
_entity.type
_entity.pdbx_description
1 polymer ?
#
loop_
_entity_poly.entity_id
_entity_poly.type
_entity_poly.pdbx_seq_one_letter_code
_entity_poly.pdbx_strand_id
1 'polypeptide(L)'
;IIDGVGGTGVVTIGAVLGMAAHLEDKGCGMIDMAGLAQKGGSVFTHVRIARTPEDINAIRVSAGKADLVLGCDLVVSGAKKVLTAVREGHTIFLANTAE
;
A
#
# COMPACT_ATOMS: atom_id res chain seq x y z
N ILE A 1 0.88 -3.06 0.06
CA ILE A 1 -0.29 -2.15 0.16
C ILE A 1 -0.10 -1.33 1.42
N ILE A 2 -0.35 -0.03 1.33
CA ILE A 2 -0.38 0.85 2.49
C ILE A 2 -1.82 1.31 2.64
N ASP A 3 -2.38 1.24 3.83
CA ASP A 3 -3.78 1.62 4.06
C ASP A 3 -3.94 2.44 5.33
N GLY A 4 -5.00 3.24 5.39
CA GLY A 4 -5.31 4.05 6.54
C GLY A 4 -6.43 5.05 6.27
N VAL A 5 -6.60 5.99 7.19
CA VAL A 5 -7.61 7.04 7.07
C VAL A 5 -7.06 8.25 6.28
N GLY A 6 -7.91 8.89 5.49
CA GLY A 6 -7.54 10.12 4.77
C GLY A 6 -7.04 11.21 5.71
N GLY A 7 -5.86 11.75 5.41
CA GLY A 7 -5.18 12.76 6.22
C GLY A 7 -4.09 12.22 7.17
N THR A 8 -3.88 10.91 7.27
CA THR A 8 -2.87 10.31 8.16
C THR A 8 -1.50 10.07 7.50
N GLY A 9 -1.32 10.53 6.25
CA GLY A 9 -0.03 10.42 5.54
C GLY A 9 0.17 9.13 4.74
N VAL A 10 -0.86 8.30 4.54
CA VAL A 10 -0.79 7.06 3.72
C VAL A 10 -0.11 7.29 2.35
N VAL A 11 -0.56 8.31 1.61
CA VAL A 11 0.00 8.67 0.30
C VAL A 11 1.45 9.15 0.42
N THR A 12 1.76 9.89 1.49
CA THR A 12 3.11 10.38 1.78
C THR A 12 4.09 9.23 1.99
N ILE A 13 3.69 8.18 2.73
CA ILE A 13 4.53 6.98 2.91
C ILE A 13 4.84 6.35 1.54
N GLY A 14 3.83 6.22 0.67
CA GLY A 14 4.02 5.76 -0.70
C GLY A 14 5.06 6.59 -1.46
N ALA A 15 4.92 7.91 -1.45
CA ALA A 15 5.84 8.83 -2.11
C ALA A 15 7.29 8.71 -1.58
N VAL A 16 7.47 8.58 -0.26
CA VAL A 16 8.79 8.39 0.36
C VAL A 16 9.43 7.08 -0.11
N LEU A 17 8.67 5.98 -0.15
CA LEU A 17 9.16 4.71 -0.67
C LEU A 17 9.50 4.78 -2.16
N GLY A 18 8.72 5.51 -2.95
CA GLY A 18 9.02 5.71 -4.37
C GLY A 18 10.29 6.51 -4.59
N MET A 19 10.52 7.56 -3.81
CA MET A 19 11.78 8.31 -3.85
C MET A 19 12.97 7.45 -3.42
N ALA A 20 12.82 6.65 -2.36
CA ALA A 20 13.87 5.72 -1.94
C ALA A 20 14.20 4.70 -3.04
N ALA A 21 13.19 4.11 -3.68
CA ALA A 21 13.39 3.20 -4.81
C ALA A 21 14.08 3.91 -5.99
N HIS A 22 13.70 5.15 -6.29
CA HIS A 22 14.35 5.95 -7.33
C HIS A 22 15.82 6.23 -7.03
N LEU A 23 16.16 6.59 -5.79
CA LEU A 23 17.54 6.83 -5.35
C LEU A 23 18.40 5.56 -5.39
N GLU A 24 17.78 4.38 -5.31
CA GLU A 24 18.44 3.07 -5.44
C GLU A 24 18.43 2.50 -6.87
N ASP A 25 18.08 3.32 -7.88
CA ASP A 25 17.94 2.92 -9.29
C ASP A 25 16.99 1.72 -9.52
N LYS A 26 15.99 1.57 -8.65
CA LYS A 26 14.97 0.51 -8.72
C LYS A 26 13.75 0.95 -9.51
N GLY A 27 13.00 -0.04 -10.00
CA GLY A 27 11.66 0.18 -10.53
C GLY A 27 10.68 0.52 -9.40
N CYS A 28 9.85 1.54 -9.60
CA CYS A 28 8.73 1.85 -8.70
C CYS A 28 7.46 2.21 -9.47
N GLY A 29 6.33 1.61 -9.08
CA GLY A 29 5.01 1.95 -9.57
C GLY A 29 4.04 2.10 -8.41
N MET A 30 3.24 3.16 -8.41
CA MET A 30 2.26 3.40 -7.36
C MET A 30 0.93 3.95 -7.89
N ILE A 31 -0.15 3.59 -7.22
CA ILE A 31 -1.48 4.15 -7.47
C ILE A 31 -2.21 4.34 -6.14
N ASP A 32 -2.64 5.58 -5.92
CA ASP A 32 -3.42 5.97 -4.76
C ASP A 32 -4.91 5.82 -5.06
N MET A 33 -5.63 5.27 -4.10
CA MET A 33 -7.07 5.11 -4.13
C MET A 33 -7.64 5.74 -2.87
N ALA A 34 -8.09 6.98 -2.99
CA ALA A 34 -8.89 7.61 -1.95
C ALA A 34 -10.35 7.13 -2.05
N GLY A 35 -11.00 6.87 -0.91
CA GLY A 35 -12.45 6.76 -0.85
C GLY A 35 -13.15 8.07 -1.23
N LEU A 36 -14.48 8.05 -1.41
CA LEU A 36 -15.25 9.25 -1.76
C LEU A 36 -15.09 10.41 -0.75
N ALA A 37 -14.73 10.11 0.51
CA ALA A 37 -14.46 11.11 1.53
C ALA A 37 -12.95 11.40 1.65
N GLN A 38 -12.55 12.65 1.39
CA GLN A 38 -11.17 13.13 1.48
C GLN A 38 -10.64 13.24 2.93
N LYS A 39 -11.55 13.39 3.92
CA LYS A 39 -11.25 13.28 5.36
C LYS A 39 -12.14 12.20 5.97
N GLY A 40 -11.55 11.28 6.73
CA GLY A 40 -12.28 10.19 7.40
C GLY A 40 -12.61 8.98 6.51
N GLY A 41 -12.38 9.07 5.19
CA GLY A 41 -12.52 7.94 4.28
C GLY A 41 -11.29 7.02 4.30
N SER A 42 -11.50 5.74 3.97
CA SER A 42 -10.41 4.79 3.75
C SER A 42 -9.56 5.20 2.55
N VAL A 43 -8.24 5.25 2.73
CA VAL A 43 -7.25 5.50 1.68
C VAL A 43 -6.36 4.28 1.55
N PHE A 44 -6.02 3.92 0.30
CA PHE A 44 -5.15 2.80 -0.02
C PHE A 44 -4.13 3.22 -1.05
N THR A 45 -2.86 2.94 -0.81
CA THR A 45 -1.79 3.11 -1.78
C THR A 45 -1.26 1.72 -2.16
N HIS A 46 -1.41 1.38 -3.44
CA HIS A 46 -0.75 0.21 -4.01
C HIS A 46 0.65 0.61 -4.43
N VAL A 47 1.66 -0.14 -3.99
CA VAL A 47 3.07 0.09 -4.33
C VAL A 47 3.66 -1.19 -4.89
N ARG A 48 4.42 -1.05 -5.97
CA ARG A 48 5.30 -2.06 -6.55
C ARG A 48 6.71 -1.50 -6.57
N ILE A 49 7.64 -2.28 -6.03
CA ILE A 49 9.07 -2.02 -6.13
C ILE A 49 9.68 -3.25 -6.78
N ALA A 50 10.51 -3.04 -7.79
CA ALA A 50 11.18 -4.10 -8.53
C ALA A 50 12.65 -3.73 -8.76
N ARG A 51 13.46 -4.70 -9.22
CA ARG A 51 14.90 -4.46 -9.43
C ARG A 51 15.13 -3.46 -10.55
N THR A 52 14.37 -3.54 -11.62
CA THR A 52 14.36 -2.54 -12.69
C THR A 52 12.92 -2.08 -13.00
N PRO A 53 12.74 -0.92 -13.66
CA PRO A 53 11.41 -0.45 -14.05
C PRO A 53 10.63 -1.43 -14.95
N GLU A 54 11.33 -2.14 -15.84
CA GLU A 54 10.75 -3.07 -16.82
C GLU A 54 10.08 -4.29 -16.17
N ASP A 55 10.48 -4.64 -14.94
CA ASP A 55 9.89 -5.73 -14.17
C ASP A 55 8.44 -5.39 -13.69
N ILE A 56 8.05 -4.11 -13.73
CA ILE A 56 6.73 -3.65 -13.28
C ILE A 56 5.73 -3.69 -14.43
N ASN A 57 5.06 -4.82 -14.57
CA ASN A 57 4.05 -5.05 -15.60
C ASN A 57 2.64 -4.55 -15.22
N ALA A 58 2.39 -4.36 -13.92
CA ALA A 58 1.12 -3.85 -13.41
C ALA A 58 1.30 -3.20 -12.03
N ILE A 59 0.76 -2.00 -11.86
CA ILE A 59 0.91 -1.22 -10.63
C ILE A 59 -0.06 -1.69 -9.53
N ARG A 60 -1.28 -2.09 -9.92
CA ARG A 60 -2.29 -2.55 -8.96
C ARG A 60 -1.90 -3.89 -8.36
N VAL A 61 -2.03 -4.00 -7.04
CA VAL A 61 -1.86 -5.28 -6.34
C VAL A 61 -3.15 -6.09 -6.47
N SER A 62 -3.07 -7.22 -7.15
CA SER A 62 -4.19 -8.16 -7.33
C SER A 62 -4.46 -8.99 -6.07
N ALA A 63 -5.59 -9.70 -6.07
CA ALA A 63 -5.99 -10.58 -4.98
C ALA A 63 -4.91 -11.62 -4.65
N GLY A 64 -4.60 -11.79 -3.37
CA GLY A 64 -3.56 -12.71 -2.87
C GLY A 64 -2.14 -12.43 -3.37
N LYS A 65 -1.84 -11.22 -3.87
CA LYS A 65 -0.52 -10.83 -4.42
C LYS A 65 0.17 -9.72 -3.64
N ALA A 66 -0.29 -9.41 -2.43
CA ALA A 66 0.43 -8.51 -1.54
C ALA A 66 1.57 -9.28 -0.86
N ASP A 67 2.78 -8.74 -0.92
CA ASP A 67 3.91 -9.25 -0.13
C ASP A 67 3.92 -8.60 1.27
N LEU A 68 3.47 -7.34 1.35
CA LEU A 68 3.35 -6.56 2.57
C LEU A 68 2.04 -5.79 2.60
N VAL A 69 1.37 -5.78 3.75
CA VAL A 69 0.38 -4.78 4.14
C VAL A 69 0.97 -3.93 5.26
N LEU A 70 0.99 -2.61 5.06
CA LEU A 70 1.35 -1.60 6.05
C LEU A 70 0.07 -0.87 6.45
N GLY A 71 -0.54 -1.35 7.53
CA GLY A 71 -1.81 -0.86 8.05
C GLY A 71 -1.61 0.28 9.02
N CYS A 72 -1.97 1.51 8.63
CA CYS A 72 -1.89 2.69 9.50
C CYS A 72 -3.15 2.91 10.34
N ASP A 73 -4.22 2.15 10.10
CA ASP A 73 -5.47 2.16 10.86
C ASP A 73 -6.09 0.75 10.86
N LEU A 74 -6.36 0.19 12.04
CA LEU A 74 -6.84 -1.19 12.18
C LEU A 74 -8.20 -1.44 11.51
N VAL A 75 -9.10 -0.45 11.53
CA VAL A 75 -10.44 -0.59 10.93
C VAL A 75 -10.33 -0.63 9.41
N VAL A 76 -9.49 0.22 8.83
CA VAL A 76 -9.24 0.23 7.38
C VAL A 76 -8.49 -1.03 6.94
N SER A 77 -7.51 -1.47 7.73
CA SER A 77 -6.73 -2.69 7.50
C SER A 77 -7.59 -3.96 7.51
N GLY A 78 -8.61 -4.01 8.37
CA GLY A 78 -9.58 -5.10 8.42
C GLY A 78 -10.61 -5.10 7.28
N ALA A 79 -10.64 -4.06 6.44
CA ALA A 79 -11.61 -3.99 5.36
C ALA A 79 -11.39 -5.10 4.31
N LYS A 80 -12.49 -5.66 3.79
CA LYS A 80 -12.46 -6.70 2.74
C LYS A 80 -11.56 -6.32 1.56
N LYS A 81 -11.50 -5.03 1.20
CA LYS A 81 -10.68 -4.52 0.09
C LYS A 81 -9.18 -4.74 0.32
N VAL A 82 -8.70 -4.64 1.56
CA VAL A 82 -7.30 -4.92 1.94
C VAL A 82 -7.09 -6.44 2.05
N LEU A 83 -7.96 -7.12 2.81
CA LEU A 83 -7.85 -8.56 3.05
C LEU A 83 -7.89 -9.40 1.77
N THR A 84 -8.59 -8.94 0.73
CA THR A 84 -8.61 -9.63 -0.58
C THR A 84 -7.21 -9.73 -1.22
N ALA A 85 -6.31 -8.79 -0.93
CA ALA A 85 -4.95 -8.79 -1.45
C ALA A 85 -3.98 -9.68 -0.65
N VAL A 86 -4.37 -10.08 0.56
CA VAL A 86 -3.57 -10.88 1.51
C VAL A 86 -3.60 -12.35 1.12
N ARG A 87 -2.47 -13.03 1.29
CA ARG A 87 -2.31 -14.48 1.16
C ARG A 87 -1.70 -15.04 2.44
N GLU A 88 -2.40 -15.98 3.06
CA GLU A 88 -1.94 -16.67 4.26
C GLU A 88 -0.59 -17.34 4.04
N GLY A 89 0.30 -17.26 5.04
CA GLY A 89 1.65 -17.82 4.97
C GLY A 89 2.61 -17.09 4.01
N HIS A 90 2.19 -15.98 3.38
CA HIS A 90 3.04 -15.20 2.46
C HIS A 90 3.07 -13.71 2.79
N THR A 91 1.90 -13.09 2.88
CA THR A 91 1.81 -11.65 3.10
C THR A 91 2.22 -11.32 4.53
N ILE A 92 3.23 -10.46 4.69
CA ILE A 92 3.55 -9.86 5.97
C ILE A 92 2.51 -8.77 6.24
N PHE A 93 1.90 -8.77 7.42
CA PHE A 93 0.95 -7.74 7.84
C PHE A 93 1.54 -6.98 9.02
N LEU A 94 1.89 -5.71 8.80
CA LEU A 94 2.37 -4.81 9.85
C LEU A 94 1.28 -3.76 10.10
N ALA A 95 0.65 -3.83 11.27
CA ALA A 95 -0.42 -2.91 11.65
C ALA A 95 0.04 -1.99 12.79
N ASN A 96 -0.26 -0.70 12.67
CA ASN A 96 -0.19 0.22 13.77
C ASN A 96 -1.35 -0.07 14.75
N THR A 97 -1.01 -0.41 15.98
CA THR A 97 -1.97 -0.70 17.06
C THR A 97 -2.10 0.44 18.07
N ALA A 98 -1.39 1.56 17.86
CA ALA A 98 -1.54 2.74 18.70
C ALA A 98 -2.78 3.54 18.27
N GLU A 99 -3.62 3.90 19.23
CA GLU A 99 -4.74 4.85 19.08
C GLU A 99 -4.25 6.31 19.17
#